data_AF-N9KKX8-F1
#
_entry.id   AF-N9KKX8-F1
#
_cell.length_a   1.000
_cell.length_b   1.000
_cell.length_c   1.000
_cell.angle_alpha   90.00
_cell.angle_beta   90.00
_cell.angle_gamma   90.00
#
_symmetry.space_group_name_H-M   'P 1'
#
loop_
_entity.id
_entity.type
_entity.pdbx_description
1 polymer ?
#
loop_
_entity_poly.entity_id
_entity_poly.type
_entity_poly.pdbx_seq_one_letter_code
_entity_poly.pdbx_strand_id
1 'polypeptide(L)'
;MSNISINQASKLFKVSRNTIYARIKKGELTKNNDGNVSVQDMMRLFGNKTDKKVIEKSVTEQLNSTNNIGQIIEQPKINNEQLLQQQIEQLKVQVEQLEKQLEYVKQNEAWLKQQLDQKLIEHKSHEKKGLLSRLFQ
;
A
#
# COMPACT_ATOMS: atom_id res chain seq x y z
N MET A 1 28.76 20.99 11.80
CA MET A 1 29.10 19.67 12.35
C MET A 1 27.85 18.80 12.33
N SER A 2 27.94 17.60 11.77
CA SER A 2 26.79 16.69 11.67
C SER A 2 26.48 16.08 13.03
N ASN A 3 25.25 16.27 13.51
CA ASN A 3 24.76 15.73 14.78
C ASN A 3 23.73 14.63 14.52
N ILE A 4 23.74 13.59 15.35
CA ILE A 4 22.81 12.46 15.27
C ILE A 4 22.20 12.18 16.64
N SER A 5 20.98 11.64 16.66
CA SER A 5 20.34 11.25 17.91
C SER A 5 21.08 10.10 18.59
N ILE A 6 20.97 10.00 19.91
CA ILE A 6 21.60 8.91 20.69
C ILE A 6 21.12 7.53 20.22
N ASN A 7 19.85 7.41 19.81
CA ASN A 7 19.30 6.17 19.27
C ASN A 7 19.96 5.79 17.92
N GLN A 8 20.15 6.76 17.03
CA GLN A 8 20.84 6.54 15.75
C GLN A 8 22.31 6.21 15.99
N ALA A 9 22.99 6.96 16.86
CA ALA A 9 24.38 6.74 17.20
C ALA A 9 24.61 5.34 17.79
N SER A 10 23.69 4.87 18.63
CA SER A 10 23.74 3.51 19.19
C SER A 10 23.72 2.43 18.11
N LYS A 11 22.85 2.59 17.10
CA LYS A 11 22.74 1.65 15.97
C LYS A 11 23.96 1.71 15.04
N LEU A 12 24.38 2.92 14.65
CA LEU A 12 25.47 3.13 13.69
C LEU A 12 26.82 2.63 14.22
N PHE A 13 27.13 2.96 15.47
CA PHE A 13 28.40 2.60 16.09
C PHE A 13 28.36 1.27 16.84
N LYS A 14 27.22 0.56 16.83
CA LYS A 14 27.00 -0.71 17.56
C LYS A 14 27.38 -0.61 19.04
N VAL A 15 27.03 0.52 19.68
CA VAL A 15 27.35 0.82 21.08
C VAL A 15 26.05 1.02 21.85
N SER A 16 25.96 0.50 23.08
CA SER A 16 24.75 0.66 23.89
C SER A 16 24.50 2.14 24.26
N ARG A 17 23.23 2.55 24.35
CA ARG A 17 22.86 3.91 24.79
C ARG A 17 23.45 4.26 26.16
N ASN A 18 23.50 3.29 27.06
CA ASN A 18 24.10 3.46 28.40
C ASN A 18 25.59 3.83 28.30
N THR A 19 26.33 3.21 27.38
CA THR A 19 27.73 3.52 27.12
C THR A 19 27.90 4.95 26.58
N ILE A 20 26.98 5.39 25.71
CA ILE A 20 26.97 6.77 25.18
C ILE A 20 26.71 7.77 26.32
N TYR A 21 25.69 7.53 27.15
CA TYR A 21 25.40 8.36 28.32
C TYR A 21 26.56 8.39 29.32
N ALA A 22 27.27 7.28 29.50
CA ALA A 22 28.46 7.23 30.35
C ALA A 22 29.57 8.18 29.85
N ARG A 23 29.78 8.29 28.53
CA ARG A 23 30.76 9.22 27.95
C ARG A 23 30.31 10.67 28.00
N ILE A 24 28.99 10.91 27.92
CA ILE A 24 28.42 12.25 28.15
C ILE A 24 28.66 12.67 29.60
N LYS A 25 28.37 11.79 30.57
CA LYS A 25 28.59 12.07 32.00
C LYS A 25 30.06 12.31 32.34
N LYS A 26 30.98 11.67 31.63
CA LYS A 26 32.43 11.88 31.77
C LYS A 26 32.96 13.15 31.10
N GLY A 27 32.14 13.87 30.32
CA GLY A 27 32.56 15.06 29.58
C GLY A 27 33.37 14.75 28.30
N GLU A 28 33.43 13.48 27.89
CA GLU A 28 34.15 13.07 26.67
C GLU A 28 33.30 13.24 25.40
N LEU A 29 31.97 13.30 25.56
CA LEU A 29 30.99 13.50 24.51
C LEU A 29 30.01 14.61 24.92
N THR A 30 29.77 15.56 24.02
CA THR A 30 28.84 16.66 24.29
C THR A 30 27.48 16.38 23.65
N LYS A 31 26.42 16.66 24.40
CA LYS A 31 25.03 16.62 23.93
C LYS A 31 24.55 18.04 23.66
N ASN A 32 23.88 18.27 22.53
CA ASN A 32 23.23 19.55 22.26
C ASN A 32 21.88 19.67 23.02
N ASN A 33 21.25 20.84 22.93
CA ASN A 33 19.96 21.11 23.57
C ASN A 33 18.86 20.13 23.13
N ASP A 34 18.91 19.65 21.88
CA ASP A 34 17.94 18.71 21.31
C ASP A 34 18.17 17.24 21.70
N GLY A 35 19.25 16.94 22.42
CA GLY A 35 19.56 15.56 22.81
C GLY A 35 20.46 14.78 21.84
N ASN A 36 21.00 15.44 20.81
CA ASN A 36 21.85 14.86 19.79
C ASN A 36 23.34 14.99 20.14
N VAL A 37 24.14 14.11 19.56
CA VAL A 37 25.60 14.02 19.76
C VAL A 37 26.34 14.20 18.43
N SER A 38 27.55 14.76 18.49
CA SER A 38 28.39 14.96 17.31
C SER A 38 28.89 13.63 16.73
N VAL A 39 28.75 13.45 15.41
CA VAL A 39 29.25 12.26 14.70
C VAL A 39 30.77 12.17 14.80
N GLN A 40 31.47 13.30 14.80
CA GLN A 40 32.94 13.35 14.90
C GLN A 40 33.43 12.83 16.25
N ASP A 41 32.76 13.22 17.34
CA ASP A 41 33.09 12.73 18.68
C ASP A 41 32.75 11.25 18.82
N MET A 42 31.63 10.79 18.24
CA MET A 42 31.29 9.37 18.19
C MET A 42 32.33 8.57 17.39
N MET A 43 32.82 9.10 16.27
CA MET A 43 33.88 8.47 15.50
C MET A 43 35.21 8.42 16.26
N ARG A 44 35.57 9.49 16.98
CA ARG A 44 36.77 9.54 17.81
C ARG A 44 36.72 8.52 18.96
N LEU A 45 35.58 8.38 19.63
CA LEU A 45 35.44 7.54 20.82
C LEU A 45 35.12 6.08 20.50
N PHE A 46 34.37 5.83 19.43
CA PHE A 46 33.81 4.52 19.10
C PHE A 46 34.17 4.02 17.70
N GLY A 47 34.90 4.80 16.90
CA GLY A 47 35.32 4.42 15.55
C GLY A 47 36.23 3.19 15.50
N ASN A 48 36.83 2.79 16.63
CA ASN A 48 37.65 1.57 16.72
C ASN A 48 36.80 0.30 16.93
N LYS A 49 35.48 0.43 17.15
CA LYS A 49 34.56 -0.69 17.40
C LYS A 49 33.81 -1.15 16.13
N THR A 50 33.98 -0.44 15.03
CA THR A 50 33.24 -0.64 13.78
C THR A 50 34.11 -0.20 12.60
N ASP A 51 34.08 -0.94 11.49
CA ASP A 51 34.86 -0.60 10.30
C ASP A 51 34.59 0.84 9.84
N LYS A 52 35.63 1.68 9.85
CA LYS A 52 35.58 3.10 9.44
C LYS A 52 34.90 3.30 8.07
N LYS A 53 35.10 2.35 7.15
CA LYS A 53 34.47 2.33 5.81
C LYS A 53 32.95 2.12 5.82
N VAL A 54 32.41 1.45 6.83
CA VAL A 54 30.96 1.21 6.98
C VAL A 54 30.29 2.44 7.61
N ILE A 55 30.96 3.05 8.58
CA ILE A 55 30.47 4.27 9.24
C ILE A 55 30.46 5.43 8.24
N GLU A 56 31.55 5.64 7.49
CA GLU A 56 31.62 6.69 6.47
C GLU A 56 30.54 6.52 5.39
N LYS A 57 30.27 5.30 4.93
CA LYS A 57 29.16 5.01 3.98
C LYS A 57 27.79 5.29 4.58
N SER A 58 27.54 4.89 5.82
CA SER A 58 26.26 5.14 6.50
C SER A 58 26.02 6.63 6.80
N VAL A 59 27.09 7.36 7.12
CA VAL A 59 27.04 8.81 7.39
C VAL A 59 26.89 9.59 6.08
N THR A 60 27.53 9.17 4.97
CA THR A 60 27.31 9.79 3.66
C THR A 60 25.92 9.48 3.10
N GLU A 61 25.37 8.28 3.28
CA GLU A 61 23.97 7.97 2.96
C GLU A 61 22.98 8.82 3.79
N GLN A 62 23.29 9.09 5.06
CA GLN A 62 22.45 9.93 5.92
C GLN A 62 22.60 11.43 5.64
N LEU A 63 23.78 11.93 5.27
CA LEU A 63 23.97 13.32 4.85
C LEU A 63 23.38 13.57 3.46
N ASN A 64 23.42 12.57 2.58
CA ASN A 64 22.69 12.58 1.32
C ASN A 64 21.17 12.52 1.56
N SER A 65 20.69 11.94 2.66
CA SER A 65 19.26 11.95 3.04
C SER A 65 18.76 13.35 3.41
N THR A 66 19.62 14.28 3.84
CA THR A 66 19.22 15.69 4.07
C THR A 66 19.10 16.48 2.76
N ASN A 67 19.88 16.14 1.73
CA ASN A 67 19.78 16.75 0.39
C ASN A 67 18.84 16.00 -0.56
N ASN A 68 18.42 14.77 -0.22
CA ASN A 68 17.51 13.91 -0.99
C ASN A 68 16.11 13.79 -0.37
N ILE A 69 15.66 14.74 0.44
CA ILE A 69 14.24 14.81 0.82
C ILE A 69 13.38 15.15 -0.42
N GLY A 70 13.95 15.78 -1.46
CA GLY A 70 13.26 15.98 -2.74
C GLY A 70 13.18 14.71 -3.61
N GLN A 71 14.27 13.95 -3.75
CA GLN A 71 14.36 12.88 -4.76
C GLN A 71 14.04 11.47 -4.26
N ILE A 72 14.23 11.16 -2.97
CA ILE A 72 13.86 9.85 -2.39
C ILE A 72 12.39 9.80 -2.00
N ILE A 73 11.67 10.93 -1.96
CA ILE A 73 10.22 10.92 -1.79
C ILE A 73 9.51 10.53 -3.09
N GLU A 74 10.06 10.86 -4.26
CA GLU A 74 9.41 10.55 -5.54
C GLU A 74 9.54 9.08 -5.93
N GLN A 75 10.70 8.44 -5.84
CA GLN A 75 10.85 7.05 -6.32
C GLN A 75 9.99 5.98 -5.61
N PRO A 76 9.92 5.89 -4.26
CA PRO A 76 9.05 4.93 -3.61
C PRO A 76 7.57 5.31 -3.73
N LYS A 77 7.22 6.60 -3.91
CA LYS A 77 5.84 7.01 -4.21
C LYS A 77 5.41 6.61 -5.61
N ILE A 78 6.24 6.85 -6.63
CA ILE A 78 5.98 6.46 -8.01
C ILE A 78 5.73 4.95 -8.11
N ASN A 79 6.53 4.13 -7.42
CA ASN A 79 6.35 2.68 -7.43
C ASN A 79 5.05 2.23 -6.75
N ASN A 80 4.64 2.88 -5.66
CA ASN A 80 3.37 2.58 -5.00
C ASN A 80 2.17 3.08 -5.82
N GLU A 81 2.26 4.26 -6.43
CA GLU A 81 1.23 4.81 -7.30
C GLU A 81 1.03 3.95 -8.55
N GLN A 82 2.10 3.46 -9.17
CA GLN A 82 2.01 2.53 -10.31
C GLN A 82 1.37 1.19 -9.93
N LEU A 83 1.72 0.64 -8.76
CA LEU A 83 1.11 -0.59 -8.27
C LEU A 83 -0.38 -0.41 -7.96
N LEU A 84 -0.75 0.71 -7.32
CA LEU A 84 -2.13 1.07 -7.06
C LEU A 84 -2.92 1.27 -8.36
N GLN A 85 -2.33 1.92 -9.37
CA GLN A 85 -2.95 2.09 -10.68
C GLN A 85 -3.20 0.74 -11.38
N GLN A 86 -2.24 -0.19 -11.35
CA GLN A 86 -2.45 -1.55 -11.86
C GLN A 86 -3.59 -2.26 -11.14
N GLN A 87 -3.67 -2.12 -9.82
CA GLN A 87 -4.72 -2.75 -9.03
C GLN A 87 -6.10 -2.15 -9.33
N ILE A 88 -6.18 -0.84 -9.53
CA ILE A 88 -7.41 -0.16 -9.97
C ILE A 88 -7.84 -0.65 -11.36
N GLU A 89 -6.90 -0.77 -12.31
CA GLU A 89 -7.21 -1.25 -13.66
C GLU A 89 -7.73 -2.70 -13.64
N GLN A 90 -7.09 -3.58 -12.85
CA GLN A 90 -7.56 -4.96 -12.66
C GLN A 90 -8.96 -5.02 -12.05
N LEU A 91 -9.23 -4.20 -11.03
CA LEU A 91 -10.56 -4.13 -10.40
C LEU A 91 -11.60 -3.61 -11.40
N LYS A 92 -11.25 -2.62 -12.22
CA LYS A 92 -12.15 -2.09 -13.25
C LYS A 92 -12.51 -3.15 -14.29
N VAL A 93 -11.53 -3.94 -14.76
CA VAL A 93 -11.78 -5.06 -15.67
C VAL A 93 -12.66 -6.12 -15.03
N GLN A 94 -12.46 -6.43 -13.74
CA GLN A 94 -13.32 -7.38 -13.02
C GLN A 94 -14.76 -6.87 -12.91
N VAL A 95 -14.95 -5.59 -12.60
CA VAL A 95 -16.28 -4.96 -12.55
C VAL A 95 -16.96 -5.03 -13.91
N GLU A 96 -16.26 -4.67 -15.00
CA GLU A 96 -16.82 -4.73 -16.36
C GLU A 96 -17.24 -6.16 -16.75
N GLN A 97 -16.43 -7.17 -16.39
CA GLN A 97 -16.79 -8.57 -16.62
C GLN A 97 -18.02 -8.99 -15.82
N LEU A 98 -18.13 -8.58 -14.56
CA LEU A 98 -19.29 -8.86 -13.72
C LEU A 98 -20.55 -8.18 -14.24
N GLU A 99 -20.45 -6.92 -14.68
CA GLU A 99 -21.56 -6.19 -15.30
C GLU A 99 -22.06 -6.90 -16.57
N LYS A 100 -21.14 -7.36 -17.43
CA LYS A 100 -21.49 -8.12 -18.63
C LYS A 100 -22.17 -9.45 -18.31
N GLN A 101 -21.71 -10.16 -17.27
CA GLN A 101 -22.36 -11.38 -16.80
C GLN A 101 -23.76 -11.09 -16.26
N LEU A 102 -23.91 -10.02 -15.48
CA LEU A 102 -25.21 -9.60 -14.94
C LEU A 102 -26.19 -9.26 -16.06
N GLU A 103 -25.74 -8.53 -17.08
CA GLU A 103 -26.55 -8.19 -18.25
C GLU A 103 -26.98 -9.44 -19.01
N TYR A 104 -26.06 -10.38 -19.23
CA TYR A 104 -26.39 -11.68 -19.85
C TYR A 104 -27.45 -12.45 -19.05
N VAL A 105 -27.31 -12.51 -17.72
CA VAL A 105 -28.27 -13.17 -16.84
C VAL A 105 -29.64 -12.48 -16.90
N LYS A 106 -29.68 -11.14 -16.88
CA LYS A 106 -30.93 -10.37 -17.01
C LYS A 106 -31.64 -10.62 -18.34
N GLN A 107 -30.90 -10.63 -19.44
CA GLN A 107 -31.46 -10.92 -20.77
C GLN A 107 -32.01 -12.35 -20.83
N ASN A 108 -31.29 -13.32 -20.27
CA ASN A 108 -31.76 -14.70 -20.21
C ASN A 108 -33.03 -14.84 -19.34
N GLU A 109 -33.08 -14.16 -18.19
CA GLU A 109 -34.28 -14.14 -17.34
C GLU A 109 -35.47 -13.51 -18.06
N ALA A 110 -35.27 -12.40 -18.76
CA ALA A 110 -36.31 -11.74 -19.54
C ALA A 110 -36.83 -12.64 -20.68
N TRP A 111 -35.92 -13.33 -21.38
CA TRP A 111 -36.27 -14.28 -22.43
C TRP A 111 -37.08 -15.46 -21.88
N LEU A 112 -36.66 -16.04 -20.75
CA LEU A 112 -37.39 -17.12 -20.08
C LEU A 112 -38.78 -16.68 -19.61
N LYS A 113 -38.91 -15.47 -19.04
CA LYS A 113 -40.20 -14.89 -18.67
C LYS A 113 -41.12 -14.72 -19.89
N GLN A 114 -40.60 -14.20 -20.99
CA GLN A 114 -41.38 -14.03 -22.22
C GLN A 114 -41.82 -15.38 -22.82
N GLN A 115 -40.98 -16.42 -22.73
CA GLN A 115 -41.35 -17.77 -23.17
C GLN A 115 -42.45 -18.35 -22.29
N LEU A 116 -42.38 -18.13 -20.97
CA LEU A 116 -43.40 -18.59 -20.02
C LEU A 116 -44.74 -17.87 -20.24
N ASP A 117 -44.72 -16.56 -20.44
CA ASP A 117 -45.91 -15.76 -20.73
C ASP A 117 -46.59 -16.20 -22.04
N GLN A 118 -45.81 -16.47 -23.09
CA GLN A 118 -46.34 -17.02 -24.34
C GLN A 118 -47.04 -18.37 -24.11
N LYS A 119 -46.40 -19.30 -23.38
CA LYS A 119 -47.02 -20.59 -23.05
C LYS A 119 -48.29 -20.42 -22.20
N LEU A 120 -48.33 -19.45 -21.29
CA LEU A 120 -49.50 -19.16 -20.47
C LEU A 120 -50.66 -18.58 -21.30
N ILE A 121 -50.36 -17.70 -22.26
CA ILE A 121 -51.35 -17.13 -23.19
C ILE A 121 -51.90 -18.22 -24.12
N GLU A 122 -51.04 -19.08 -24.66
CA GLU A 122 -51.44 -20.25 -25.44
C GLU A 122 -52.34 -21.18 -24.61
N HIS A 123 -52.02 -21.38 -23.33
CA HIS A 123 -52.84 -22.19 -22.43
C HIS A 123 -54.24 -21.61 -22.21
N LYS A 124 -54.29 -20.32 -21.88
CA LYS A 124 -55.55 -19.60 -21.65
C LYS A 124 -56.42 -19.47 -22.91
N SER A 125 -55.81 -19.45 -24.10
CA SER A 125 -56.53 -19.36 -25.38
C SER A 125 -57.25 -20.65 -25.75
N HIS A 126 -56.64 -21.82 -25.53
CA HIS A 126 -57.30 -23.10 -25.84
C HIS A 126 -58.44 -23.42 -24.87
N GLU A 127 -58.31 -23.11 -23.58
CA GLU A 127 -59.39 -23.35 -22.61
C GLU A 127 -60.62 -22.49 -22.92
N LYS A 128 -60.43 -21.22 -23.28
CA LYS A 128 -61.53 -20.31 -23.64
C LYS A 128 -62.24 -20.72 -24.92
N LYS A 129 -61.52 -21.24 -25.93
CA LYS A 129 -62.13 -21.70 -27.19
C LYS A 129 -62.92 -23.00 -27.02
N GLY A 130 -62.48 -23.91 -26.15
CA GLY A 130 -63.19 -25.18 -25.87
C GLY A 130 -64.45 -25.02 -25.01
N LEU A 131 -64.49 -24.03 -24.11
CA LEU A 131 -65.68 -23.76 -23.28
C LEU A 131 -66.76 -22.95 -24.02
N LEU A 132 -66.36 -22.02 -24.89
CA LEU A 132 -67.31 -21.24 -25.68
C LEU A 132 -67.87 -22.02 -26.86
N SER A 133 -67.14 -22.97 -27.45
CA SER A 133 -67.67 -23.77 -28.57
C SER A 133 -68.78 -24.74 -28.16
N ARG A 134 -68.90 -25.09 -26.87
CA ARG A 134 -69.95 -25.97 -26.34
C ARG A 134 -71.24 -25.25 -25.98
N LEU A 135 -71.23 -23.91 -25.93
CA LEU A 135 -72.42 -23.11 -25.60
C LEU A 135 -73.18 -22.61 -26.84
N PHE A 136 -72.61 -22.79 -28.04
CA PHE A 136 -73.19 -22.34 -29.31
C PHE A 136 -73.45 -23.49 -30.30
N GLN A 137 -73.59 -24.74 -29.82
CA GLN A 137 -74.00 -25.90 -30.61
C GLN A 137 -75.31 -26.48 -30.09
#